data_AF-A0AAU9NV58-F1
#
_entry.id   AF-A0AAU9NV58-F1
#
_cell.length_a   1.000
_cell.length_b   1.000
_cell.length_c   1.000
_cell.angle_alpha   90.00
_cell.angle_beta   90.00
_cell.angle_gamma   90.00
#
_symmetry.space_group_name_H-M   'P 1'
#
loop_
_entity.id
_entity.type
_entity.pdbx_description
1 polymer ?
#
loop_
_entity_poly.entity_id
_entity_poly.type
_entity_poly.pdbx_seq_one_letter_code
_entity_poly.pdbx_strand_id
1 'polypeptide(L)'
;MSDLQSALAQLSIAFFLFTSSQRSLTQQDFVKLCSIQSIMGQIQYSEKYFDDTFEYRHVVLPPEVAKLLPKNRLLAETEWRAIGVQQSRGWVHYAIHRPEPHIMLFRRPLNYQQNQENQAQAHQGLLAK
;
A
#
# COMPACT_ATOMS: atom_id res chain seq x y z
N MET A 1 -44.72 16.33 -38.71
CA MET A 1 -45.12 16.16 -37.30
C MET A 1 -44.83 14.70 -36.89
N SER A 2 -43.58 14.26 -37.09
CA SER A 2 -43.18 12.85 -37.01
C SER A 2 -41.69 12.68 -36.64
N ASP A 3 -40.99 13.75 -36.28
CA ASP A 3 -39.55 13.73 -36.03
C ASP A 3 -39.19 14.03 -34.56
N LEU A 4 -40.18 13.94 -33.67
CA LEU A 4 -39.99 14.07 -32.21
C LEU A 4 -40.15 12.74 -31.45
N GLN A 5 -40.61 11.67 -32.11
CA GLN A 5 -40.61 10.31 -31.52
C GLN A 5 -39.33 9.51 -31.84
N SER A 6 -38.55 9.88 -32.87
CA SER A 6 -37.30 9.19 -33.21
C SER A 6 -36.14 9.55 -32.27
N ALA A 7 -36.07 10.80 -31.81
CA ALA A 7 -34.97 11.26 -30.94
C ALA A 7 -35.07 10.75 -29.49
N LEU A 8 -36.27 10.39 -29.01
CA LEU A 8 -36.46 9.85 -27.66
C LEU A 8 -36.18 8.34 -27.56
N ALA A 9 -36.18 7.61 -28.69
CA ALA A 9 -35.77 6.20 -28.70
C ALA A 9 -34.24 6.01 -28.67
N GLN A 10 -33.46 7.01 -29.12
CA GLN A 10 -31.99 6.94 -29.10
C GLN A 10 -31.36 7.35 -27.77
N LEU A 11 -32.09 8.06 -26.90
CA LEU A 11 -31.65 8.36 -25.53
C LEU A 11 -32.00 7.23 -24.52
N SER A 12 -32.82 6.24 -24.90
CA SER A 12 -33.17 5.10 -24.03
C SER A 12 -32.17 3.94 -24.07
N ILE A 13 -31.39 3.79 -25.15
CA ILE A 13 -30.51 2.62 -25.32
C ILE A 13 -29.08 2.92 -24.84
N ALA A 14 -28.68 4.19 -24.80
CA ALA A 14 -27.37 4.60 -24.27
C ALA A 14 -27.29 4.62 -22.73
N PHE A 15 -28.39 4.37 -22.00
CA PHE A 15 -28.33 4.09 -20.56
C PHE A 15 -28.19 2.59 -20.25
N PHE A 16 -28.53 1.71 -21.19
CA PHE A 16 -28.52 0.25 -21.01
C PHE A 16 -27.27 -0.45 -21.56
N LEU A 17 -26.32 0.30 -22.14
CA LEU A 17 -24.99 -0.20 -22.50
C LEU A 17 -23.86 0.43 -21.66
N PHE A 18 -24.19 1.11 -20.55
CA PHE A 18 -23.24 1.34 -19.44
C PHE A 18 -23.37 0.26 -18.35
N THR A 19 -23.81 -0.94 -18.72
CA THR A 19 -23.65 -2.14 -17.90
C THR A 19 -22.54 -3.00 -18.48
N SER A 20 -21.31 -2.66 -18.13
CA SER A 20 -20.29 -3.69 -17.95
C SER A 20 -19.39 -3.25 -16.82
N SER A 21 -19.67 -3.80 -15.64
CA SER A 21 -18.90 -3.65 -14.41
C SER A 21 -19.22 -2.45 -13.50
N GLN A 22 -20.50 -2.08 -13.37
CA GLN A 22 -20.96 -1.65 -12.04
C GLN A 22 -21.22 -2.91 -11.20
N ARG A 23 -20.18 -3.39 -10.49
CA ARG A 23 -20.40 -4.32 -9.38
C ARG A 23 -21.13 -3.54 -8.29
N SER A 24 -22.43 -3.75 -8.15
CA SER A 24 -23.19 -3.24 -7.01
C SER A 24 -22.58 -3.83 -5.75
N LEU A 25 -21.92 -2.99 -4.95
CA LEU A 25 -21.37 -3.38 -3.66
C LEU A 25 -22.54 -3.84 -2.78
N THR A 26 -22.55 -5.11 -2.41
CA THR A 26 -23.60 -5.68 -1.55
C THR A 26 -23.45 -5.10 -0.14
N GLN A 27 -24.52 -5.13 0.67
CA GLN A 27 -24.46 -4.67 2.06
C GLN A 27 -23.36 -5.40 2.87
N GLN A 28 -23.05 -6.65 2.47
CA GLN A 28 -21.96 -7.44 3.02
C GLN A 28 -20.58 -6.95 2.57
N ASP A 29 -20.45 -6.40 1.36
CA ASP A 29 -19.23 -5.72 0.89
C ASP A 29 -18.98 -4.40 1.62
N PHE A 30 -20.03 -3.63 1.92
CA PHE A 30 -19.91 -2.41 2.73
C PHE A 30 -19.50 -2.69 4.18
N VAL A 31 -20.07 -3.72 4.82
CA VAL A 31 -19.64 -4.16 6.15
C VAL A 31 -18.22 -4.71 6.12
N LYS A 32 -17.82 -5.38 5.04
CA LYS A 32 -16.45 -5.85 4.83
C LYS A 32 -15.47 -4.69 4.69
N LEU A 33 -15.85 -3.61 4.00
CA LEU A 33 -15.04 -2.40 3.87
C LEU A 33 -14.92 -1.62 5.21
N CYS A 34 -16.00 -1.48 5.99
CA CYS A 34 -15.95 -0.89 7.33
C CYS A 34 -15.12 -1.74 8.32
N SER A 35 -15.20 -3.08 8.22
CA SER A 35 -14.30 -3.96 8.98
C SER A 35 -12.85 -3.79 8.55
N ILE A 36 -12.55 -3.69 7.25
CA ILE A 36 -11.19 -3.45 6.75
C ILE A 36 -10.62 -2.12 7.26
N GLN A 37 -11.44 -1.08 7.38
CA GLN A 37 -11.03 0.19 8.00
C GLN A 37 -10.66 0.05 9.47
N SER A 38 -11.41 -0.76 10.23
CA SER A 38 -11.09 -1.08 11.63
C SER A 38 -9.83 -1.95 11.76
N ILE A 39 -9.64 -2.90 10.85
CA ILE A 39 -8.49 -3.82 10.81
C ILE A 39 -7.19 -3.05 10.52
N MET A 40 -7.19 -2.11 9.58
CA MET A 40 -6.00 -1.30 9.27
C MET A 40 -5.58 -0.36 10.40
N GLY A 41 -6.49 -0.03 11.33
CA GLY A 41 -6.19 0.82 12.49
C GLY A 41 -5.40 0.12 13.61
N GLN A 42 -5.24 -1.20 13.55
CA GLN A 42 -4.55 -1.98 14.58
C GLN A 42 -3.08 -2.27 14.27
N ILE A 43 -2.48 -1.65 13.24
CA ILE A 43 -1.06 -1.81 12.95
C ILE A 43 -0.25 -1.19 14.09
N GLN A 44 0.46 -2.01 14.84
CA GLN A 44 1.30 -1.55 15.94
C GLN A 44 2.75 -1.40 15.48
N TYR A 45 3.38 -0.31 15.90
CA TYR A 45 4.77 0.00 15.58
C TYR A 45 5.60 -0.10 16.83
N SER A 46 6.71 -0.85 16.77
CA SER A 46 7.64 -0.92 17.89
C SER A 46 8.47 0.36 18.02
N GLU A 47 9.08 0.52 19.18
CA GLU A 47 10.19 1.44 19.37
C GLU A 47 11.36 1.07 18.43
N LYS A 48 12.17 2.08 18.09
CA LYS A 48 13.36 1.87 17.27
C LYS A 48 14.51 1.41 18.15
N TYR A 49 15.27 0.44 17.68
CA TYR A 49 16.52 0.03 18.28
C TYR A 49 17.64 0.17 17.25
N PHE A 50 18.86 0.36 17.74
CA PHE A 50 20.00 0.77 16.92
C PHE A 50 21.18 -0.14 17.23
N ASP A 51 21.83 -0.61 16.16
CA ASP A 51 23.19 -1.16 16.23
C ASP A 51 24.18 -0.10 15.72
N ASP A 52 25.46 -0.45 15.59
CA ASP A 52 26.50 0.45 15.07
C ASP A 52 26.29 0.84 13.59
N THR A 53 25.53 0.05 12.83
CA THR A 53 25.39 0.22 11.37
C THR A 53 23.95 0.51 10.91
N PHE A 54 22.95 -0.02 11.62
CA PHE A 54 21.56 0.00 11.19
C PHE A 54 20.62 0.39 12.33
N GLU A 55 19.53 1.06 11.97
CA GLU A 55 18.35 1.19 12.81
C GLU A 55 17.31 0.12 12.42
N TYR A 56 16.60 -0.38 13.42
CA TYR A 56 15.63 -1.45 13.27
C TYR A 56 14.32 -1.10 13.95
N ARG A 57 13.24 -1.70 13.45
CA ARG A 57 11.89 -1.60 13.99
C ARG A 57 11.10 -2.82 13.52
N HIS A 58 10.18 -3.29 14.34
CA HIS A 58 9.18 -4.26 13.90
C HIS A 58 7.80 -3.62 13.83
N VAL A 59 7.00 -4.12 12.90
CA VAL A 59 5.60 -3.72 12.71
C VAL A 59 4.73 -4.96 12.89
N VAL A 60 3.77 -4.87 13.78
CA VAL A 60 2.81 -5.93 14.06
C VAL A 60 1.56 -5.64 13.24
N LEU A 61 1.33 -6.48 12.23
CA LEU A 61 0.14 -6.46 11.40
C LEU A 61 -1.00 -7.24 12.06
N PRO A 62 -2.26 -6.91 11.75
CA PRO A 62 -3.38 -7.76 12.08
C PRO A 62 -3.22 -9.17 11.46
N PRO A 63 -3.58 -10.24 12.18
CA PRO A 63 -3.38 -11.61 11.71
C PRO A 63 -4.14 -11.94 10.43
N GLU A 64 -5.25 -11.24 10.16
CA GLU A 64 -6.05 -11.40 8.96
C GLU A 64 -5.30 -10.92 7.70
N VAL A 65 -4.60 -9.78 7.83
CA VAL A 65 -3.79 -9.20 6.75
C VAL A 65 -2.54 -10.06 6.52
N ALA A 66 -1.89 -10.49 7.60
CA ALA A 66 -0.68 -11.31 7.53
C ALA A 66 -0.88 -12.65 6.80
N LYS A 67 -2.09 -13.24 6.87
CA LYS A 67 -2.44 -14.48 6.16
C LYS A 67 -2.48 -14.31 4.64
N LEU A 68 -2.74 -13.09 4.16
CA LEU A 68 -2.80 -12.77 2.73
C LEU A 68 -1.40 -12.52 2.13
N LEU A 69 -0.38 -12.36 2.98
CA LEU A 69 0.97 -12.04 2.52
C LEU A 69 1.73 -13.26 2.01
N PRO A 70 2.54 -13.09 0.96
CA PRO A 70 3.41 -14.15 0.47
C PRO A 70 4.50 -14.47 1.52
N LYS A 71 4.49 -15.69 2.06
CA LYS A 71 5.43 -16.14 3.11
C LYS A 71 6.83 -16.50 2.60
N ASN A 72 7.00 -16.60 1.29
CA ASN A 72 8.24 -17.07 0.66
C ASN A 72 9.10 -15.93 0.10
N ARG A 73 8.68 -14.67 0.28
CA ARG A 73 9.33 -13.51 -0.33
C ARG A 73 9.34 -12.30 0.58
N LEU A 74 10.45 -11.57 0.56
CA LEU A 74 10.52 -10.23 1.15
C LEU A 74 9.68 -9.25 0.32
N LEU A 75 9.14 -8.25 1.00
CA LEU A 75 8.26 -7.25 0.39
C LEU A 75 9.06 -6.00 0.04
N ALA A 76 8.85 -5.49 -1.17
CA ALA A 76 9.41 -4.21 -1.59
C ALA A 76 8.69 -3.03 -0.93
N GLU A 77 9.29 -1.84 -0.98
CA GLU A 77 8.72 -0.61 -0.40
C GLU A 77 7.27 -0.35 -0.84
N THR A 78 7.00 -0.49 -2.13
CA THR A 78 5.66 -0.30 -2.70
C THR A 78 4.65 -1.31 -2.17
N GLU A 79 5.08 -2.56 -1.96
CA GLU A 79 4.19 -3.64 -1.54
C GLU A 79 3.78 -3.49 -0.08
N TRP A 80 4.72 -3.25 0.82
CA TRP A 80 4.36 -3.07 2.23
C TRP A 80 3.61 -1.78 2.49
N ARG A 81 3.82 -0.74 1.67
CA ARG A 81 2.97 0.47 1.71
C ARG A 81 1.54 0.18 1.26
N ALA A 82 1.35 -0.67 0.25
CA ALA A 82 0.02 -1.06 -0.21
C ALA A 82 -0.79 -1.85 0.83
N ILE A 83 -0.10 -2.53 1.76
CA ILE A 83 -0.73 -3.23 2.90
C ILE A 83 -1.25 -2.24 3.95
N GLY A 84 -0.80 -0.99 3.91
CA GLY A 84 -1.16 0.06 4.88
C GLY A 84 -0.09 0.35 5.92
N VAL A 85 1.11 -0.24 5.81
CA VAL A 85 2.24 0.14 6.68
C VAL A 85 2.76 1.51 6.29
N GLN A 86 2.75 2.43 7.25
CA GLN A 86 3.15 3.82 7.06
C GLN A 86 4.40 4.11 7.88
N GLN A 87 5.51 4.30 7.19
CA GLN A 87 6.80 4.68 7.79
C GLN A 87 7.58 5.60 6.85
N SER A 88 8.63 6.22 7.40
CA SER A 88 9.55 7.09 6.64
C SER A 88 10.21 6.34 5.47
N ARG A 89 10.88 7.06 4.57
CA ARG A 89 11.63 6.42 3.47
C ARG A 89 12.88 5.70 4.00
N GLY A 90 13.35 4.71 3.25
CA GLY A 90 14.60 3.98 3.50
C GLY A 90 14.50 2.73 4.36
N TRP A 91 13.30 2.38 4.85
CA TRP A 91 13.09 1.12 5.56
C TRP A 91 12.99 -0.06 4.60
N VAL A 92 13.72 -1.12 4.90
CA VAL A 92 13.78 -2.35 4.11
C VAL A 92 13.31 -3.53 4.96
N HIS A 93 12.33 -4.27 4.46
CA HIS A 93 11.89 -5.53 5.05
C HIS A 93 12.96 -6.60 4.78
N TYR A 94 13.70 -7.04 5.81
CA TYR A 94 14.91 -7.83 5.61
C TYR A 94 14.77 -9.32 5.98
N ALA A 95 13.81 -9.66 6.83
CA ALA A 95 13.61 -11.03 7.29
C ALA A 95 12.14 -11.31 7.59
N ILE A 96 11.73 -12.55 7.30
CA ILE A 96 10.39 -13.07 7.61
C ILE A 96 10.50 -13.88 8.90
N HIS A 97 9.70 -13.53 9.90
CA HIS A 97 9.62 -14.30 11.12
C HIS A 97 8.65 -15.48 10.94
N ARG A 98 9.16 -16.71 10.87
CA ARG A 98 8.36 -17.91 10.53
C ARG A 98 7.28 -18.25 11.58
N PRO A 99 7.56 -18.21 12.90
CA PRO A 99 6.55 -18.50 13.92
C PRO A 99 5.40 -17.49 13.92
N GLU A 100 5.72 -16.21 13.77
CA GLU A 100 4.77 -15.09 13.83
C GLU A 100 4.85 -14.24 12.54
N PRO A 101 4.19 -14.66 11.44
CA PRO A 101 4.27 -13.98 10.14
C PRO A 101 3.59 -12.61 10.14
N HIS A 102 2.86 -12.29 11.21
CA HIS A 102 2.24 -10.99 11.42
C HIS A 102 3.24 -9.93 11.93
N ILE A 103 4.46 -10.34 12.32
CA ILE A 103 5.55 -9.44 12.67
C ILE A 103 6.44 -9.23 11.45
N MET A 104 6.49 -8.00 10.94
CA MET A 104 7.39 -7.61 9.87
C MET A 104 8.62 -6.90 10.42
N LEU A 105 9.81 -7.33 9.99
CA LEU A 105 11.09 -6.84 10.49
C LEU A 105 11.72 -5.85 9.50
N PHE A 106 11.89 -4.61 9.91
CA PHE A 106 12.48 -3.57 9.08
C PHE A 106 13.86 -3.16 9.59
N ARG A 107 14.75 -2.83 8.65
CA ARG A 107 16.04 -2.19 8.92
C ARG A 107 16.23 -0.98 8.00
N ARG A 108 16.95 0.03 8.45
CA ARG A 108 17.38 1.19 7.66
C ARG A 108 18.83 1.56 8.03
N PRO A 109 19.69 1.95 7.07
CA PRO A 109 21.04 2.41 7.40
C PRO A 109 20.98 3.71 8.21
N LEU A 110 21.86 3.87 9.21
CA LEU A 110 21.93 5.12 9.99
C LEU A 110 22.32 6.33 9.12
N ASN A 111 23.23 6.13 8.17
CA ASN A 111 23.71 7.19 7.27
C ASN A 111 22.76 7.48 6.08
N TYR A 112 21.49 7.10 6.19
CA TYR A 112 20.55 7.21 5.06
C TYR A 112 20.35 8.66 4.59
N GLN A 113 20.21 9.62 5.52
CA GLN A 113 20.05 11.05 5.17
C GLN A 113 21.27 11.59 4.42
N GLN A 114 22.47 11.36 4.95
CA GLN A 114 23.72 11.80 4.34
C GLN A 114 23.93 11.20 2.95
N ASN A 115 23.59 9.92 2.77
CA ASN A 115 23.68 9.27 1.45
C ASN A 115 22.70 9.86 0.43
N GLN A 116 21.50 10.27 0.85
CA GLN A 116 20.55 10.91 -0.07
C GLN A 116 21.01 12.29 -0.52
N GLU A 117 21.55 13.09 0.38
CA GLU A 117 22.07 14.42 0.06
C GLU A 117 23.25 14.32 -0.92
N ASN A 118 24.19 13.40 -0.67
CA ASN A 118 25.32 13.15 -1.56
C ASN A 118 24.85 12.73 -2.97
N GLN A 119 23.81 11.88 -3.06
CA GLN A 119 23.23 11.47 -4.34
C GLN A 119 22.52 12.63 -5.05
N ALA A 120 21.79 13.46 -4.32
CA ALA A 120 21.12 14.63 -4.87
C ALA A 120 22.11 15.68 -5.39
N GLN A 121 23.17 15.95 -4.63
CA GLN A 121 24.27 16.84 -5.03
C GLN A 121 25.00 16.32 -6.28
N ALA A 122 25.29 15.02 -6.34
CA ALA A 122 25.90 14.40 -7.51
C ALA A 122 25.02 14.51 -8.76
N HIS A 123 23.71 14.30 -8.61
CA HIS A 123 22.76 14.42 -9.71
C HIS A 123 22.61 15.88 -10.20
N GLN A 124 22.55 16.85 -9.28
CA GLN A 124 22.54 18.27 -9.62
C GLN A 124 23.83 18.70 -10.34
N GLY A 125 24.99 18.20 -9.90
CA GLY A 125 26.28 18.49 -10.54
C GLY A 125 26.41 17.92 -11.96
N LEU A 126 25.66 16.86 -12.29
CA LEU A 126 25.62 16.29 -13.64
C LEU A 126 24.74 17.10 -14.60
N LEU A 127 23.63 17.66 -14.11
CA LEU A 127 22.72 18.51 -14.89
C LEU A 127 23.25 19.94 -15.12
N ALA A 128 24.21 20.38 -14.31
CA ALA A 128 24.80 21.71 -14.38
C ALA A 128 26.02 21.82 -15.32
N LYS A 129 26.31 20.79 -16.12
CA LYS A 129 27.37 20.76 -17.14
C LYS A 129 26.77 20.59 -18.52
#